data_AF-A0A0G4PC03-F1
#
_entry.id   AF-A0A0G4PC03-F1
#
_cell.length_a   1.000
_cell.length_b   1.000
_cell.length_c   1.000
_cell.angle_alpha   90.00
_cell.angle_beta   90.00
_cell.angle_gamma   90.00
#
_symmetry.space_group_name_H-M   'P 1'
#
loop_
_entity.id
_entity.type
_entity.pdbx_description
1 polymer ?
#
loop_
_entity_poly.entity_id
_entity_poly.type
_entity_poly.pdbx_seq_one_letter_code
_entity_poly.pdbx_strand_id
1 'polypeptide(L)'
;MQLTQLILTTGLLASSAFAAPADTSAKSMMADSPQWTLQDTKRVCNTEDTSCTWTFGIYPGAGDATPCTYVVEGSPASRANGGPVTCGGFAVTSGWSGQFGEENGFTTLSVVDNASRQIIWPAYTDKQLASGEVVKPDQSYAPAALP
;
A
#
# COMPACT_ATOMS: atom_id res chain seq x y z
N MET A 1 -24.35 59.35 -29.11
CA MET A 1 -23.32 58.56 -28.38
C MET A 1 -24.02 57.56 -27.49
N GLN A 2 -23.85 56.27 -27.70
CA GLN A 2 -23.42 55.28 -26.69
C GLN A 2 -23.68 53.88 -27.21
N LEU A 3 -22.57 53.16 -27.41
CA LEU A 3 -22.49 51.76 -27.80
C LEU A 3 -22.50 50.95 -26.50
N THR A 4 -23.59 50.24 -26.21
CA THR A 4 -23.72 49.41 -25.01
C THR A 4 -22.89 48.14 -25.20
N GLN A 5 -21.77 48.04 -24.47
CA GLN A 5 -20.92 46.86 -24.43
C GLN A 5 -21.49 45.84 -23.44
N LEU A 6 -21.82 44.65 -23.93
CA LEU A 6 -22.12 43.46 -23.12
C LEU A 6 -20.82 42.70 -22.86
N ILE A 7 -20.37 42.67 -21.61
CA ILE A 7 -19.21 41.90 -21.15
C ILE A 7 -19.74 40.51 -20.71
N LEU A 8 -19.33 39.46 -21.41
CA LEU A 8 -19.49 38.06 -20.98
C LEU A 8 -18.33 37.71 -20.03
N THR A 9 -18.64 37.40 -18.77
CA THR A 9 -17.68 36.82 -17.82
C THR A 9 -17.96 35.33 -17.64
N THR A 10 -17.17 34.48 -18.29
CA THR A 10 -17.12 33.04 -18.06
C THR A 10 -16.30 32.76 -16.79
N GLY A 11 -16.97 32.39 -15.71
CA GLY A 11 -16.32 31.95 -14.47
C GLY A 11 -15.80 30.52 -14.60
N LEU A 12 -14.48 30.32 -14.50
CA LEU A 12 -13.88 29.01 -14.30
C LEU A 12 -14.13 28.55 -12.86
N LEU A 13 -14.92 27.50 -12.68
CA LEU A 13 -15.04 26.78 -11.42
C LEU A 13 -13.82 25.86 -11.27
N ALA A 14 -12.80 26.33 -10.54
CA ALA A 14 -11.72 25.48 -10.08
C ALA A 14 -12.22 24.62 -8.92
N SER A 15 -12.49 23.34 -9.19
CA SER A 15 -12.80 22.35 -8.15
C SER A 15 -11.52 22.10 -7.33
N SER A 16 -11.41 22.75 -6.17
CA SER A 16 -10.43 22.39 -5.16
C SER A 16 -10.79 21.01 -4.59
N ALA A 17 -10.11 19.97 -5.05
CA ALA A 17 -10.15 18.66 -4.41
C ALA A 17 -9.51 18.79 -3.02
N PHE A 18 -10.32 18.79 -1.98
CA PHE A 18 -9.85 18.64 -0.62
C PHE A 18 -9.38 17.20 -0.44
N ALA A 19 -8.08 16.99 -0.33
CA ALA A 19 -7.54 15.73 0.16
C ALA A 19 -8.09 15.52 1.58
N ALA A 20 -8.90 14.48 1.77
CA ALA A 20 -9.38 14.10 3.08
C ALA A 20 -8.19 13.74 3.99
N PRO A 21 -8.26 14.00 5.30
CA PRO A 21 -7.22 13.56 6.23
C PRO A 21 -7.09 12.04 6.13
N ALA A 22 -5.87 11.53 5.92
CA ALA A 22 -5.62 10.11 6.03
C ALA A 22 -5.97 9.67 7.47
N ASP A 23 -6.81 8.64 7.62
CA ASP A 23 -7.08 8.02 8.92
C ASP A 23 -5.77 7.49 9.51
N THR A 24 -5.17 8.26 10.44
CA THR A 24 -3.88 7.93 11.05
C THR A 24 -4.00 6.91 12.20
N SER A 25 -5.15 6.25 12.36
CA SER A 25 -5.32 5.18 13.35
C SER A 25 -4.62 3.92 12.83
N ALA A 26 -3.29 3.88 12.88
CA ALA A 26 -2.52 2.70 12.56
C ALA A 26 -2.45 1.77 13.78
N LYS A 27 -2.54 0.46 13.54
CA LYS A 27 -2.35 -0.56 14.57
C LYS A 27 -0.90 -1.02 14.54
N SER A 28 -0.19 -0.80 15.64
CA SER A 28 1.12 -1.42 15.84
C SER A 28 0.96 -2.93 15.91
N MET A 29 1.75 -3.63 15.09
CA MET A 29 1.85 -5.09 15.13
C MET A 29 3.04 -5.54 15.99
N MET A 30 3.77 -4.60 16.61
CA MET A 30 4.98 -4.80 17.42
C MET A 30 4.95 -3.97 18.72
N ALA A 31 5.94 -4.17 19.60
CA ALA A 31 6.13 -3.36 20.82
C ALA A 31 6.85 -2.03 20.55
N ASP A 32 6.57 -1.01 21.39
CA ASP A 32 6.93 0.42 21.27
C ASP A 32 8.33 0.69 20.70
N SER A 33 8.39 1.00 19.40
CA SER A 33 9.58 1.43 18.66
C SER A 33 9.14 2.28 17.46
N PRO A 34 10.03 3.06 16.82
CA PRO A 34 9.68 3.75 15.58
C PRO A 34 9.10 2.74 14.58
N GLN A 35 7.87 2.99 14.11
CA GLN A 35 7.21 2.06 13.20
C GLN A 35 7.15 2.65 11.79
N TRP A 36 7.42 1.80 10.80
CA TRP A 36 6.98 2.07 9.44
C TRP A 36 5.53 1.59 9.30
N THR A 37 4.71 2.34 8.58
CA THR A 37 3.29 2.01 8.37
C THR A 37 3.03 1.72 6.91
N LEU A 38 2.32 0.62 6.67
CA LEU A 38 1.76 0.29 5.37
C LEU A 38 0.36 0.85 5.31
N GLN A 39 0.20 1.95 4.57
CA GLN A 39 -1.03 2.69 4.45
C GLN A 39 -1.90 2.15 3.32
N ASP A 40 -3.21 2.09 3.56
CA ASP A 40 -4.22 1.78 2.55
C ASP A 40 -3.94 0.49 1.76
N THR A 41 -3.43 -0.54 2.45
CA THR A 41 -3.03 -1.79 1.80
C THR A 41 -4.23 -2.55 1.29
N LYS A 42 -4.19 -2.95 0.01
CA LYS A 42 -5.17 -3.86 -0.60
C LYS A 42 -4.51 -4.76 -1.64
N ARG A 43 -5.14 -5.91 -1.89
CA ARG A 43 -4.81 -6.85 -2.97
C ARG A 43 -6.05 -7.17 -3.78
N VAL A 44 -6.01 -6.95 -5.08
CA VAL A 44 -7.08 -7.30 -6.01
C VAL A 44 -6.56 -8.34 -6.99
N CYS A 45 -7.17 -9.52 -6.99
CA CYS A 45 -6.86 -10.57 -7.96
C CYS A 45 -7.91 -10.59 -9.07
N ASN A 46 -7.49 -10.94 -10.29
CA ASN A 46 -8.42 -11.22 -11.37
C ASN A 46 -9.24 -12.49 -11.06
N THR A 47 -10.34 -12.69 -11.81
CA THR A 47 -11.27 -13.81 -11.56
C THR A 47 -10.62 -15.19 -11.66
N GLU A 48 -9.61 -15.33 -12.52
CA GLU A 48 -8.87 -16.58 -12.73
C GLU A 48 -7.78 -16.83 -11.68
N ASP A 49 -7.54 -15.86 -10.79
CA ASP A 49 -6.43 -15.85 -9.84
C ASP A 49 -5.09 -16.13 -10.51
N THR A 50 -4.89 -15.53 -11.69
CA THR A 50 -3.63 -15.60 -12.44
C THR A 50 -2.77 -14.35 -12.27
N SER A 51 -3.38 -13.27 -11.78
CA SER A 51 -2.71 -12.01 -11.49
C SER A 51 -3.37 -11.31 -10.31
N CYS A 52 -2.55 -10.87 -9.35
CA CYS A 52 -2.97 -10.07 -8.19
C CYS A 52 -2.19 -8.76 -8.14
N THR A 53 -2.90 -7.64 -8.16
CA THR A 53 -2.32 -6.30 -7.99
C THR A 53 -2.41 -5.89 -6.52
N TRP A 54 -1.26 -5.55 -5.96
CA TRP A 54 -1.14 -4.94 -4.64
C TRP A 54 -0.95 -3.44 -4.77
N THR A 55 -1.59 -2.68 -3.88
CA THR A 55 -1.38 -1.23 -3.75
C THR A 55 -1.34 -0.84 -2.29
N PHE A 56 -0.38 0.01 -1.92
CA PHE A 56 -0.20 0.55 -0.57
C PHE A 56 0.73 1.76 -0.58
N GLY A 57 0.71 2.55 0.49
CA GLY A 57 1.72 3.57 0.80
C GLY A 57 2.73 3.06 1.82
N ILE A 58 4.02 3.35 1.62
CA ILE A 58 5.10 3.06 2.57
C ILE A 58 5.43 4.34 3.33
N TYR A 59 5.01 4.44 4.59
CA TYR A 59 5.28 5.58 5.45
C TYR A 59 6.36 5.24 6.49
N PRO A 60 7.60 5.77 6.37
CA PRO A 60 8.70 5.41 7.27
C PRO A 60 8.66 6.10 8.64
N GLY A 61 7.59 6.84 8.96
CA GLY A 61 7.43 7.60 10.21
C GLY A 61 7.76 9.09 10.11
N ALA A 62 8.23 9.56 8.95
CA ALA A 62 8.44 10.97 8.63
C ALA A 62 8.31 11.21 7.11
N GLY A 63 7.97 12.45 6.73
CA GLY A 63 7.76 12.82 5.33
C GLY A 63 6.44 12.30 4.77
N ASP A 64 6.36 12.16 3.44
CA ASP A 64 5.18 11.61 2.77
C ASP A 64 5.31 10.11 2.55
N ALA A 65 4.17 9.41 2.53
CA ALA A 65 4.15 8.00 2.20
C ALA A 65 4.52 7.79 0.72
N THR A 66 5.40 6.82 0.46
CA THR A 66 5.77 6.45 -0.91
C THR A 66 4.74 5.48 -1.47
N PRO A 67 3.98 5.81 -2.53
CA PRO A 67 3.03 4.89 -3.12
C PRO A 67 3.76 3.73 -3.80
N CYS A 68 3.20 2.53 -3.68
CA CYS A 68 3.73 1.32 -4.29
C CYS A 68 2.61 0.51 -4.91
N THR A 69 2.81 0.15 -6.18
CA THR A 69 1.96 -0.80 -6.90
C THR A 69 2.83 -1.93 -7.40
N TYR A 70 2.46 -3.16 -7.09
CA TYR A 70 3.19 -4.33 -7.57
C TYR A 70 2.25 -5.46 -7.94
N VAL A 71 2.57 -6.16 -9.03
CA VAL A 71 1.76 -7.25 -9.58
C VAL A 71 2.44 -8.58 -9.28
N VAL A 72 1.67 -9.53 -8.77
CA VAL A 72 2.08 -10.92 -8.60
C VAL A 72 1.34 -11.74 -9.63
N GLU A 73 2.08 -12.55 -10.39
CA GLU A 73 1.52 -13.52 -11.32
C GLU A 73 1.75 -14.94 -10.80
N GLY A 74 0.84 -15.85 -11.11
CA GLY A 74 0.90 -17.22 -10.63
C GLY A 74 -0.33 -18.02 -11.01
N SER A 75 -0.47 -19.23 -10.46
CA SER A 75 -1.66 -20.06 -10.62
C SER A 75 -1.76 -21.02 -9.42
N PRO A 76 -2.36 -20.59 -8.29
CA PRO A 76 -2.96 -19.27 -8.04
C PRO A 76 -1.95 -18.15 -7.72
N ALA A 77 -2.20 -16.94 -8.21
CA ALA A 77 -1.38 -15.74 -7.96
C ALA A 77 -1.53 -15.22 -6.53
N SER A 78 -2.70 -15.41 -5.90
CA SER A 78 -2.95 -15.07 -4.51
C SER A 78 -2.05 -15.80 -3.51
N ARG A 79 -1.43 -16.92 -3.93
CA ARG A 79 -0.52 -17.75 -3.13
C ARG A 79 0.89 -17.85 -3.72
N ALA A 80 1.22 -16.98 -4.67
CA ALA A 80 2.52 -16.96 -5.32
C ALA A 80 3.52 -16.03 -4.62
N ASN A 81 4.80 -16.24 -4.90
CA ASN A 81 5.86 -15.31 -4.52
C ASN A 81 5.93 -14.18 -5.56
N GLY A 82 6.26 -12.97 -5.12
CA GLY A 82 6.22 -11.77 -5.94
C GLY A 82 7.49 -10.93 -5.85
N GLY A 83 7.64 -10.04 -6.83
CA GLY A 83 8.76 -9.10 -6.93
C GLY A 83 10.06 -9.72 -7.46
N PRO A 84 11.19 -8.99 -7.35
CA PRO A 84 11.30 -7.68 -6.73
C PRO A 84 10.68 -6.55 -7.59
N VAL A 85 10.07 -5.58 -6.93
CA VAL A 85 9.71 -4.27 -7.50
C VAL A 85 10.44 -3.17 -6.75
N THR A 86 10.63 -2.01 -7.40
CA THR A 86 11.13 -0.79 -6.75
C THR A 86 10.01 0.24 -6.66
N CYS A 87 9.78 0.78 -5.47
CA CYS A 87 8.80 1.82 -5.18
C CYS A 87 9.51 2.98 -4.48
N GLY A 88 9.87 4.02 -5.25
CA GLY A 88 10.75 5.08 -4.76
C GLY A 88 12.09 4.51 -4.29
N GLY A 89 12.47 4.78 -3.04
CA GLY A 89 13.69 4.24 -2.41
C GLY A 89 13.56 2.80 -1.89
N PHE A 90 12.37 2.21 -1.93
CA PHE A 90 12.10 0.91 -1.33
C PHE A 90 12.12 -0.22 -2.37
N ALA A 91 12.74 -1.36 -2.01
CA ALA A 91 12.61 -2.61 -2.75
C ALA A 91 11.58 -3.51 -2.05
N VAL A 92 10.66 -4.10 -2.82
CA VAL A 92 9.58 -4.94 -2.28
C VAL A 92 9.59 -6.31 -2.96
N THR A 93 9.56 -7.36 -2.15
CA THR A 93 9.25 -8.74 -2.55
C THR A 93 8.13 -9.29 -1.67
N SER A 94 7.54 -10.42 -2.06
CA SER A 94 6.54 -11.10 -1.24
C SER A 94 6.67 -12.61 -1.29
N GLY A 95 6.27 -13.27 -0.21
CA GLY A 95 6.11 -14.72 -0.15
C GLY A 95 4.85 -15.14 0.58
N TRP A 96 4.21 -16.22 0.12
CA TRP A 96 3.03 -16.79 0.74
C TRP A 96 3.38 -18.01 1.59
N SER A 97 2.68 -18.18 2.72
CA SER A 97 2.80 -19.35 3.58
C SER A 97 1.42 -19.89 3.97
N GLY A 98 1.23 -21.18 3.75
CA GLY A 98 0.09 -21.96 4.25
C GLY A 98 0.44 -22.85 5.44
N GLN A 99 1.54 -22.56 6.15
CA GLN A 99 2.09 -23.47 7.18
C GLN A 99 1.12 -23.78 8.33
N PHE A 100 0.09 -22.95 8.53
CA PHE A 100 -0.97 -23.13 9.54
C PHE A 100 -2.30 -23.61 8.93
N GLY A 101 -2.24 -24.23 7.75
CA GLY A 101 -3.38 -24.63 6.93
C GLY A 101 -3.73 -23.57 5.88
N GLU A 102 -4.24 -24.00 4.72
CA GLU A 102 -4.56 -23.10 3.60
C GLU A 102 -5.60 -22.04 3.95
N GLU A 103 -6.55 -22.38 4.83
CA GLU A 103 -7.58 -21.46 5.35
C GLU A 103 -7.03 -20.37 6.28
N ASN A 104 -5.76 -20.50 6.69
CA ASN A 104 -5.01 -19.54 7.50
C ASN A 104 -3.75 -19.06 6.76
N GLY A 105 -3.79 -19.11 5.43
CA GLY A 105 -2.74 -18.59 4.57
C GLY A 105 -2.51 -17.10 4.78
N PHE A 106 -1.25 -16.67 4.59
CA PHE A 106 -0.87 -15.27 4.66
C PHE A 106 0.28 -14.97 3.69
N THR A 107 0.32 -13.73 3.23
CA THR A 107 1.44 -13.19 2.46
C THR A 107 2.26 -12.27 3.35
N THR A 108 3.56 -12.50 3.37
CA THR A 108 4.54 -11.60 3.98
C THR A 108 5.22 -10.80 2.88
N LEU A 109 5.23 -9.47 3.03
CA LEU A 109 6.03 -8.57 2.23
C LEU A 109 7.42 -8.45 2.87
N SER A 110 8.46 -8.29 2.06
CA SER A 110 9.76 -7.77 2.52
C SER A 110 9.92 -6.39 1.92
N VAL A 111 9.86 -5.34 2.74
CA VAL A 111 10.02 -3.96 2.29
C VAL A 111 11.36 -3.44 2.82
N VAL A 112 12.30 -3.24 1.91
CA VAL A 112 13.69 -2.85 2.20
C VAL A 112 13.91 -1.41 1.80
N ASP A 113 14.43 -0.59 2.70
CA ASP A 113 15.11 0.65 2.33
C ASP A 113 16.62 0.41 2.30
N ASN A 114 17.19 0.46 1.10
CA ASN A 114 18.63 0.26 0.92
C ASN A 114 19.46 1.44 1.43
N ALA A 115 18.89 2.66 1.48
CA ALA A 115 19.60 3.84 1.93
C ALA A 115 19.80 3.83 3.44
N SER A 116 18.74 3.52 4.20
CA SER A 116 18.82 3.39 5.67
C SER A 116 19.29 2.01 6.15
N ARG A 117 19.47 1.04 5.23
CA ARG A 117 19.81 -0.36 5.55
C ARG A 117 18.79 -0.99 6.51
N GLN A 118 17.50 -0.75 6.26
CA GLN A 118 16.41 -1.24 7.11
C GLN A 118 15.41 -2.09 6.33
N ILE A 119 14.72 -2.97 7.04
CA ILE A 119 13.69 -3.86 6.50
C ILE A 119 12.53 -4.00 7.47
N ILE A 120 11.30 -4.08 6.95
CA ILE A 120 10.12 -4.55 7.67
C ILE A 120 9.52 -5.78 6.97
N TRP A 121 8.78 -6.59 7.73
CA TRP A 121 8.06 -7.75 7.22
C TRP A 121 6.54 -7.68 7.47
N PRO A 122 5.81 -6.81 6.75
CA PRO A 122 4.36 -6.76 6.83
C PRO A 122 3.74 -8.10 6.46
N ALA A 123 2.80 -8.58 7.27
CA ALA A 123 2.10 -9.83 7.01
C ALA A 123 0.59 -9.60 6.98
N TYR A 124 -0.05 -10.10 5.93
CA TYR A 124 -1.48 -9.99 5.72
C TYR A 124 -2.07 -11.38 5.46
N THR A 125 -3.08 -11.74 6.24
CA THR A 125 -3.82 -12.98 6.03
C THR A 125 -4.65 -12.91 4.76
N ASP A 126 -4.91 -14.05 4.13
CA ASP A 126 -5.80 -14.12 2.97
C ASP A 126 -7.21 -13.61 3.30
N LYS A 127 -7.65 -13.73 4.56
CA LYS A 127 -8.92 -13.18 5.07
C LYS A 127 -8.93 -11.65 5.10
N GLN A 128 -7.83 -11.01 5.51
CA GLN A 128 -7.73 -9.54 5.48
C GLN A 128 -7.75 -8.99 4.06
N LEU A 129 -7.17 -9.75 3.11
CA LEU A 129 -7.05 -9.35 1.71
C LEU A 129 -8.24 -9.77 0.86
N ALA A 130 -9.19 -10.52 1.44
CA ALA A 130 -10.39 -10.93 0.73
C ALA A 130 -11.17 -9.69 0.27
N SER A 131 -11.91 -9.82 -0.83
CA SER A 131 -12.76 -8.77 -1.45
C SER A 131 -12.06 -7.56 -2.09
N GLY A 132 -10.74 -7.43 -1.98
CA GLY A 132 -10.02 -6.29 -2.58
C GLY A 132 -10.24 -4.95 -1.87
N GLU A 133 -10.84 -5.00 -0.68
CA GLU A 133 -11.01 -3.87 0.20
C GLU A 133 -9.68 -3.43 0.82
N VAL A 134 -9.65 -2.17 1.27
CA VAL A 134 -8.52 -1.64 2.02
C VAL A 134 -8.50 -2.25 3.41
N VAL A 135 -7.37 -2.84 3.78
CA VAL A 135 -7.15 -3.37 5.13
C VAL A 135 -7.11 -2.21 6.11
N LYS A 136 -8.06 -2.18 7.04
CA LYS A 136 -8.11 -1.22 8.14
C LYS A 136 -8.15 -1.93 9.51
N PRO A 137 -7.54 -1.33 10.56
CA PRO A 137 -6.63 -0.18 10.48
C PRO A 137 -5.35 -0.49 9.68
N ASP A 138 -4.67 0.56 9.22
CA ASP A 138 -3.34 0.42 8.62
C ASP A 138 -2.40 -0.29 9.61
N GLN A 139 -1.44 -1.08 9.12
CA GLN A 139 -0.56 -1.87 9.98
C GLN A 139 0.83 -1.24 10.04
N SER A 140 1.37 -1.15 11.26
CA SER A 140 2.69 -0.61 11.53
C SER A 140 3.64 -1.69 12.06
N TYR A 141 4.90 -1.64 11.62
CA TYR A 141 5.93 -2.62 11.91
C TYR A 141 7.26 -1.96 12.29
N ALA A 142 7.95 -2.54 13.25
CA ALA A 142 9.27 -2.10 13.66
C ALA A 142 10.31 -2.48 12.59
N PRO A 143 11.09 -1.52 12.04
CA PRO A 143 12.16 -1.81 11.11
C PRO A 143 13.33 -2.51 11.82
N ALA A 144 13.87 -3.55 11.20
CA ALA A 144 15.11 -4.19 11.59
C ALA A 144 16.26 -3.67 10.72
N ALA A 145 17.47 -3.62 11.30
CA ALA A 145 18.67 -3.32 10.54
C ALA A 145 19.10 -4.51 9.68
N LEU A 146 19.51 -4.25 8.45
CA LEU A 146 20.16 -5.22 7.59
C LEU A 146 21.65 -5.34 7.94
N PRO A 147 22.28 -6.53 7.78
CA PRO A 147 23.69 -6.77 8.14
C PRO A 147 24.71 -5.86 7.45
#